data_AF-A0A382M0A3-F1
#
_entry.id   AF-A0A382M0A3-F1
#
_cell.length_a   1.000
_cell.length_b   1.000
_cell.length_c   1.000
_cell.angle_alpha   90.00
_cell.angle_beta   90.00
_cell.angle_gamma   90.00
#
_symmetry.space_group_name_H-M   'P 1'
#
loop_
_entity.id
_entity.type
_entity.pdbx_description
1 polymer ?
#
loop_
_entity_poly.entity_id
_entity_poly.type
_entity_poly.pdbx_seq_one_letter_code
_entity_poly.pdbx_strand_id
1 'polypeptide(L)' 'MHKPVKYLEKGLSYAARGAWVVYDKLSEINQRPSFTPTWSDKPLLKSREKVKPPLGWPRETDSLCPTCVRETRQEILDGK' A
#
# COMPACT_ATOMS: atom_id res chain seq x y z
N MET A 1 11.54 -30.28 34.66
CA MET A 1 10.21 -30.56 34.06
C MET A 1 9.51 -29.21 33.84
N HIS A 2 9.12 -28.86 32.61
CA HIS A 2 8.35 -27.63 32.41
C HIS A 2 6.97 -27.77 33.05
N LYS A 3 6.50 -26.70 33.69
CA LYS A 3 5.16 -26.67 34.31
C LYS A 3 4.11 -26.94 33.21
N PRO A 4 3.06 -27.73 33.47
CA PRO A 4 2.04 -28.08 32.47
C PRO A 4 1.42 -26.86 31.79
N VAL A 5 1.31 -25.74 32.52
CA VAL A 5 0.86 -24.44 32.00
C VAL A 5 1.67 -23.94 30.81
N LYS A 6 2.97 -24.26 30.71
CA LYS A 6 3.82 -23.82 29.60
C LYS A 6 3.50 -24.53 28.28
N TYR A 7 3.00 -25.76 28.33
CA TYR A 7 2.51 -26.45 27.14
C TYR A 7 1.17 -25.88 26.67
N LEU A 8 0.30 -25.51 27.61
CA LEU A 8 -0.97 -24.83 27.30
C LEU A 8 -0.71 -23.47 26.62
N GLU A 9 0.15 -22.63 27.21
CA GLU A 9 0.54 -21.32 26.65
C GLU A 9 1.09 -21.48 25.23
N LYS A 10 1.98 -22.46 25.03
CA LYS A 10 2.58 -22.74 23.71
C LYS A 10 1.54 -23.23 22.70
N GLY A 11 0.63 -24.10 23.13
CA GLY A 11 -0.49 -24.57 22.29
C GLY A 11 -1.39 -23.43 21.85
N LEU A 12 -1.77 -22.55 22.79
CA LEU A 12 -2.58 -21.36 22.49
C LEU A 12 -1.86 -20.42 21.51
N SER A 13 -0.55 -20.24 21.67
CA SER A 13 0.25 -19.41 20.77
C SER A 13 0.25 -19.94 19.33
N TYR A 14 0.39 -21.26 19.15
CA TYR A 14 0.28 -21.86 17.81
C TYR A 14 -1.13 -21.78 17.25
N ALA A 15 -2.16 -22.00 18.07
CA ALA A 15 -3.55 -21.86 17.65
C ALA A 15 -3.85 -20.43 17.18
N ALA A 16 -3.43 -19.41 17.94
CA ALA A 16 -3.59 -18.01 17.56
C ALA A 16 -2.85 -17.69 16.24
N ARG A 17 -1.63 -18.20 16.06
CA ARG A 17 -0.88 -18.02 14.80
C ARG A 17 -1.58 -18.69 13.62
N GLY A 18 -2.09 -19.90 13.80
CA GLY A 18 -2.86 -20.61 12.78
C GLY A 18 -4.13 -19.85 12.40
N ALA A 19 -4.89 -19.39 13.40
CA ALA A 19 -6.09 -18.58 13.20
C ALA A 19 -5.80 -17.30 12.42
N TRP A 20 -4.71 -16.59 12.75
CA TRP A 20 -4.30 -15.37 12.04
C TRP A 20 -4.01 -15.63 10.57
N VAL A 21 -3.24 -16.67 10.24
CA VAL A 21 -2.91 -16.99 8.84
C VAL A 21 -4.16 -17.29 8.02
N VAL A 22 -5.10 -18.05 8.58
CA VAL A 22 -6.37 -18.35 7.90
C VAL A 22 -7.20 -17.08 7.70
N TYR A 23 -7.32 -16.26 8.75
CA TYR A 23 -8.05 -14.99 8.67
C TYR A 23 -7.48 -14.04 7.62
N ASP A 24 -6.15 -13.85 7.63
CA ASP A 24 -5.44 -12.96 6.69
C ASP A 24 -5.68 -13.40 5.25
N LYS A 25 -5.60 -14.70 4.97
CA LYS A 25 -5.87 -15.25 3.63
C LYS A 25 -7.31 -15.05 3.17
N LEU A 26 -8.29 -15.23 4.06
CA LEU A 26 -9.69 -14.96 3.74
C LEU A 26 -9.93 -13.45 3.52
N SER A 27 -9.27 -12.60 4.31
CA SER A 27 -9.35 -11.15 4.17
C SER A 27 -8.71 -10.65 2.87
N GLU A 28 -7.67 -11.32 2.36
CA GLU A 28 -7.03 -11.01 1.08
C GLU A 28 -7.97 -11.27 -0.12
N ILE A 29 -8.82 -12.30 -0.03
CA ILE A 29 -9.81 -12.65 -1.06
C ILE A 29 -10.93 -11.61 -1.12
N ASN A 30 -11.48 -11.21 0.04
CA ASN A 30 -12.59 -10.25 0.12
C ASN A 30 -12.20 -8.98 0.88
N GLN A 31 -11.29 -8.20 0.29
CA GLN A 31 -10.83 -6.94 0.87
C GLN A 31 -11.95 -5.89 0.83
N ARG A 32 -12.25 -5.27 1.99
CA ARG A 32 -13.16 -4.11 2.12
C ARG A 32 -12.75 -2.95 1.19
N PRO A 33 -13.68 -2.08 0.77
CA PRO A 33 -13.34 -0.91 -0.06
C PRO A 33 -12.31 -0.02 0.66
N SER A 34 -11.40 0.57 -0.12
CA SER A 34 -10.41 1.52 0.40
C SER A 34 -11.07 2.84 0.77
N PHE A 35 -10.52 3.52 1.77
CA PHE A 35 -10.96 4.86 2.12
C PHE A 35 -10.43 5.91 1.13
N THR A 36 -11.16 7.01 1.00
CA THR A 36 -10.75 8.18 0.21
C THR A 36 -10.30 9.28 1.16
N PRO A 37 -9.00 9.65 1.17
CA PRO A 37 -8.53 10.74 2.01
C PRO A 37 -9.03 12.10 1.49
N THR A 38 -9.10 13.11 2.37
CA THR A 38 -9.61 14.44 2.03
C THR A 38 -8.79 15.18 0.97
N TRP A 39 -7.54 14.77 0.75
CA TRP A 39 -6.63 15.37 -0.22
C TRP A 39 -6.62 14.67 -1.59
N SER A 40 -7.43 13.63 -1.78
CA SER A 40 -7.49 12.87 -3.04
C SER A 40 -8.93 12.72 -3.52
N ASP A 41 -9.16 12.93 -4.81
CA ASP A 41 -10.46 12.64 -5.45
C ASP A 41 -10.70 11.14 -5.62
N LYS A 42 -9.66 10.31 -5.47
CA LYS A 42 -9.70 8.86 -5.67
C LYS A 42 -9.34 8.09 -4.41
N PRO A 43 -9.96 6.91 -4.18
CA PRO A 43 -9.61 6.05 -3.05
C PRO A 43 -8.17 5.53 -3.17
N LEU A 44 -7.55 5.21 -2.04
CA LEU A 44 -6.22 4.62 -2.05
C LEU A 44 -6.23 3.23 -2.71
N LEU A 45 -5.31 3.01 -3.66
CA LEU A 45 -5.19 1.73 -4.36
C LEU A 45 -4.70 0.62 -3.42
N LYS A 46 -5.35 -0.55 -3.51
CA LYS A 46 -4.94 -1.76 -2.80
C LYS A 46 -3.65 -2.33 -3.39
N SER A 47 -2.97 -3.21 -2.65
CA SER A 47 -1.72 -3.83 -3.10
C SER A 47 -1.84 -4.49 -4.48
N ARG A 48 -2.95 -5.19 -4.75
CA ARG A 48 -3.25 -5.84 -6.03
C ARG A 48 -3.62 -4.89 -7.17
N GLU A 49 -3.95 -3.64 -6.87
CA GLU A 49 -4.31 -2.61 -7.85
C GLU A 49 -3.10 -1.77 -8.26
N LYS A 50 -2.00 -1.87 -7.51
CA LYS A 50 -0.76 -1.16 -7.81
C LYS A 50 -0.08 -1.83 -8.99
N VAL A 51 0.05 -1.09 -10.09
CA VAL A 51 0.82 -1.50 -11.26
C VAL A 51 2.21 -0.89 -11.23
N LYS A 52 3.20 -1.62 -11.74
CA LYS A 52 4.52 -1.03 -12.00
C LYS A 52 4.46 -0.31 -13.34
N PRO A 53 4.92 0.94 -13.43
CA PRO A 53 5.04 1.60 -14.72
C PRO A 53 6.02 0.81 -15.61
N PRO A 54 5.83 0.80 -16.93
CA PRO A 54 6.75 0.13 -17.85
C PRO A 54 8.16 0.71 -17.68
N LEU A 55 9.14 -0.13 -17.34
CA LEU A 55 10.51 0.29 -17.05
C LEU A 55 11.43 0.38 -18.30
N GLY A 56 10.85 0.21 -19.48
CA GLY A 56 11.54 0.18 -20.79
C GLY A 56 11.97 1.54 -21.32
N TRP A 57 12.61 1.55 -22.48
CA TRP A 57 13.01 2.76 -23.22
C TRP A 57 12.21 2.82 -24.53
N PRO A 58 11.65 3.98 -24.93
CA PRO A 58 11.59 5.24 -24.20
C PRO A 58 10.64 5.17 -23.00
N ARG A 59 11.02 5.76 -21.86
CA ARG A 59 10.12 5.89 -20.72
C ARG A 59 9.15 7.03 -21.01
N GLU A 60 7.87 6.70 -21.13
CA GLU A 60 6.81 7.69 -21.00
C GLU A 60 6.60 7.91 -19.51
N THR A 61 7.34 8.88 -18.96
CA THR A 61 7.18 9.28 -17.58
C THR A 61 6.03 10.26 -17.49
N ASP A 62 5.05 10.00 -16.62
CA ASP A 62 4.02 10.99 -16.24
C ASP A 62 4.61 12.20 -15.49
N SER A 63 5.94 12.28 -15.35
CA SER A 63 6.60 13.48 -14.88
C SER A 63 6.41 14.59 -15.92
N LEU A 64 5.86 15.71 -15.46
CA LEU A 64 5.84 16.96 -16.21
C LEU A 64 7.21 17.24 -16.85
N CYS A 65 7.20 17.76 -18.09
CA CYS A 65 8.43 18.07 -18.82
C CYS A 65 9.39 18.91 -17.96
N PRO A 66 10.67 18.51 -17.79
CA PRO A 66 11.61 19.20 -16.91
C PRO A 66 11.75 20.70 -17.23
N THR A 67 11.68 21.06 -18.51
CA THR A 67 11.69 22.47 -18.96
C THR A 67 10.40 23.18 -18.56
N CYS A 68 9.24 22.58 -18.88
CA CYS A 68 7.94 23.16 -18.54
C CYS A 68 7.76 23.36 -17.02
N VAL A 69 8.21 22.41 -16.19
CA VAL A 69 8.14 22.55 -14.72
C VAL A 69 8.95 23.75 -14.25
N ARG A 70 10.14 23.97 -14.83
CA ARG A 70 10.97 25.13 -14.48
C ARG A 70 10.31 26.43 -14.91
N GLU A 71 9.77 26.49 -16.12
CA GLU A 71 9.08 27.65 -16.68
C GLU A 71 7.85 28.00 -15.84
N THR A 72 6.94 27.04 -15.63
CA THR A 72 5.74 27.24 -14.81
C THR A 72 6.08 27.64 -13.37
N ARG A 73 7.14 27.07 -12.78
CA ARG A 73 7.58 27.49 -11.44
C ARG A 73 8.06 28.94 -11.43
N GLN A 74 8.76 29.38 -12.47
CA GLN A 74 9.18 30.78 -12.58
C GLN A 74 7.98 31.71 -12.75
N GLU A 75 7.00 31.35 -13.60
CA GLU A 75 5.77 32.12 -13.78
C GLU A 75 4.99 32.32 -12.46
N ILE A 76 4.86 31.26 -11.66
CA ILE A 76 4.24 31.32 -10.33
C ILE A 76 5.03 32.25 -9.39
N LEU A 77 6.37 32.20 -9.43
CA LEU A 77 7.22 33.06 -8.60
C LEU A 77 7.17 34.54 -9.05
N ASP A 78 6.97 34.78 -10.35
CA ASP A 78 6.84 36.11 -10.94
C ASP A 78 5.42 36.69 -10.76
N GLY A 79 4.46 35.88 -10.30
CA GLY A 79 3.07 36.28 -10.09
C GLY A 79 2.24 36.39 -11.37
N LYS A 80 2.59 35.61 -12.41
CA LYS A 80 1.80 35.46 -13.65
C LYS A 80 0.73 34.39 -13.52
#